data_AF-A0A940T396-F1
#
_entry.id   AF-A0A940T396-F1
#
_cell.length_a   1.000
_cell.length_b   1.000
_cell.length_c   1.000
_cell.angle_alpha   90.00
_cell.angle_beta   90.00
_cell.angle_gamma   90.00
#
_symmetry.space_group_name_H-M   'P 1'
#
loop_
_entity.id
_entity.type
_entity.pdbx_description
1 polymer ?
#
loop_
_entity_poly.entity_id
_entity_poly.type
_entity_poly.pdbx_seq_one_letter_code
_entity_poly.pdbx_strand_id
1 'polypeptide(L)' 'MARIEPNSHKSWTWSKKEVGKLNGTPIRLPTEDSYRTCSVCGRDCESDVAFGSNNAGGRIAFICPVHGIQSLVDPFEEQR' A
#
# COMPACT_ATOMS: atom_id res chain seq x y z
N MET A 1 10.27 0.69 26.04
CA MET A 1 10.47 1.33 24.72
C MET A 1 10.37 0.23 23.66
N ALA A 2 9.25 0.14 22.94
CA ALA A 2 9.13 -0.84 21.87
C ALA A 2 10.01 -0.39 20.71
N ARG A 3 11.11 -1.10 20.47
CA ARG A 3 11.89 -0.99 19.24
C ARG A 3 10.96 -1.40 18.11
N ILE A 4 10.55 -0.44 17.29
CA ILE A 4 10.10 -0.74 15.94
C ILE A 4 11.35 -1.27 15.25
N GLU A 5 11.49 -2.59 15.17
CA GLU A 5 12.48 -3.17 14.27
C GLU A 5 12.07 -2.71 12.88
N PRO A 6 12.86 -1.89 12.18
CA PRO A 6 12.62 -1.68 10.77
C PRO A 6 12.74 -3.07 10.16
N ASN A 7 11.64 -3.58 9.62
CA ASN A 7 11.64 -4.79 8.81
C ASN A 7 12.51 -4.50 7.58
N SER A 8 13.81 -4.63 7.81
CA SER A 8 14.90 -4.50 6.88
C SER A 8 14.74 -5.60 5.84
N HIS A 9 14.71 -5.21 4.57
CA HIS A 9 14.90 -6.10 3.42
C HIS A 9 13.77 -7.07 3.05
N LYS A 10 12.52 -6.62 2.97
CA LYS A 10 11.55 -7.27 2.05
C LYS A 10 11.05 -6.26 1.03
N SER A 11 11.91 -6.00 0.06
CA SER A 11 11.53 -5.58 -1.29
C SER A 11 10.25 -6.31 -1.69
N TRP A 12 9.23 -5.51 -2.00
CA TRP A 12 7.89 -5.92 -2.35
C TRP A 12 7.87 -6.58 -3.75
N THR A 13 8.22 -7.86 -3.86
CA THR A 13 7.89 -8.64 -5.07
C THR A 13 6.48 -9.23 -4.95
N TRP A 14 5.47 -8.39 -4.73
CA TRP A 14 4.11 -8.81 -5.00
C TRP A 14 3.87 -8.71 -6.49
N SER A 15 3.36 -9.79 -7.10
CA SER A 15 2.84 -9.73 -8.46
C SER A 15 1.78 -8.65 -8.50
N LYS A 16 1.96 -7.66 -9.39
CA LYS A 16 0.97 -6.60 -9.61
C LYS A 16 0.16 -6.95 -10.85
N LYS A 17 -1.16 -6.78 -10.81
CA LYS A 17 -2.02 -6.90 -11.98
C LYS A 17 -2.59 -5.54 -12.36
N GLU A 18 -2.72 -5.29 -13.66
CA GLU A 18 -3.47 -4.14 -14.15
C GLU A 18 -4.94 -4.35 -13.82
N VAL A 19 -5.53 -3.40 -13.11
CA VAL A 19 -6.95 -3.43 -12.73
C VAL A 19 -7.79 -2.46 -13.56
N GLY A 20 -7.14 -1.57 -14.31
CA GLY A 20 -7.77 -0.59 -15.17
C GLY A 20 -6.81 0.49 -15.63
N LYS A 21 -7.35 1.53 -16.27
CA LYS A 21 -6.59 2.69 -16.73
C LYS A 21 -7.29 3.97 -16.31
N LEU A 22 -6.52 4.93 -15.79
CA LEU A 22 -6.97 6.28 -15.47
C LEU A 22 -6.29 7.25 -16.44
N ASN A 23 -7.04 7.93 -17.30
CA ASN A 23 -6.49 8.88 -18.28
C ASN A 23 -5.36 8.30 -19.17
N GLY A 24 -5.48 7.03 -19.55
CA GLY A 24 -4.45 6.32 -20.34
C GLY A 24 -3.32 5.71 -19.49
N THR A 25 -3.25 6.05 -18.22
CA THR A 25 -2.25 5.57 -17.27
C THR A 25 -2.72 4.27 -16.59
N PRO A 26 -1.97 3.15 -16.70
CA PRO A 26 -2.39 1.89 -16.10
C PRO A 26 -2.35 1.94 -14.57
N ILE A 27 -3.46 1.54 -13.94
CA ILE A 27 -3.56 1.34 -12.50
C ILE A 27 -3.17 -0.10 -12.21
N ARG A 28 -2.15 -0.30 -11.38
CA ARG A 28 -1.68 -1.63 -10.97
C ARG A 28 -1.80 -1.80 -9.46
N LEU A 29 -2.39 -2.91 -9.04
CA LEU A 29 -2.52 -3.29 -7.63
C LEU A 29 -1.84 -4.65 -7.39
N PRO A 30 -1.36 -4.91 -6.16
CA PRO A 30 -0.90 -6.25 -5.80
C PRO A 30 -2.01 -7.30 -6.03
N THR A 31 -1.64 -8.46 -6.56
CA THR A 31 -2.56 -9.57 -6.81
C THR A 31 -3.05 -10.21 -5.51
N GLU A 32 -2.19 -10.21 -4.49
CA GLU A 32 -2.51 -10.71 -3.17
C GLU A 32 -3.20 -9.63 -2.34
N ASP A 33 -4.27 -9.98 -1.65
CA ASP A 33 -5.01 -9.06 -0.79
C ASP A 33 -4.34 -8.82 0.58
N SER A 34 -3.13 -9.35 0.79
CA SER A 34 -2.42 -9.20 2.06
C SER A 34 -2.09 -7.74 2.41
N TYR A 35 -2.00 -6.85 1.41
CA TYR A 35 -1.78 -5.42 1.63
C TYR A 35 -2.95 -4.72 2.34
N ARG A 36 -4.17 -5.28 2.24
CA ARG A 36 -5.36 -4.75 2.92
C ARG A 36 -5.66 -5.44 4.25
N THR A 37 -4.89 -6.46 4.64
CA THR A 37 -5.12 -7.18 5.91
C THR A 37 -4.10 -6.79 6.97
N CYS A 38 -4.56 -6.61 8.20
CA CYS A 38 -3.69 -6.40 9.34
C CYS A 38 -2.93 -7.68 9.68
N SER A 39 -1.60 -7.59 9.69
CA SER A 39 -0.71 -8.71 10.04
C SER A 39 -0.86 -9.19 11.50
N VAL A 40 -1.42 -8.36 12.38
CA VAL A 40 -1.56 -8.66 13.82
C VAL A 40 -2.90 -9.31 14.13
N CYS A 41 -4.01 -8.74 13.66
CA CYS A 41 -5.36 -9.24 13.98
C CYS A 41 -6.09 -9.93 12.83
N GLY A 42 -5.51 -9.95 11.63
CA GLY A 42 -6.08 -10.58 10.44
C GLY A 42 -7.32 -9.87 9.86
N ARG A 43 -7.71 -8.72 10.41
CA ARG A 43 -8.88 -7.96 9.95
C ARG A 43 -8.52 -7.10 8.73
N ASP A 44 -9.54 -6.75 7.96
CA ASP A 44 -9.42 -5.77 6.88
C ASP A 44 -9.06 -4.39 7.44
N CYS A 45 -8.11 -3.73 6.81
CA CYS A 45 -7.63 -2.40 7.15
C CYS A 45 -8.42 -1.34 6.39
N GLU A 46 -8.68 -0.22 7.06
CA GLU A 46 -9.32 0.92 6.43
C GLU A 46 -8.35 1.60 5.46
N SER A 47 -8.83 1.97 4.27
CA SER A 47 -8.04 2.66 3.27
C SER A 47 -8.18 4.17 3.43
N ASP A 48 -7.06 4.87 3.60
CA ASP A 48 -6.99 6.33 3.58
C ASP A 48 -6.17 6.80 2.37
N VAL A 49 -6.65 7.84 1.68
CA VAL A 49 -5.95 8.41 0.53
C VAL A 49 -4.87 9.35 1.03
N ALA A 50 -3.64 8.84 1.08
CA ALA A 50 -2.46 9.63 1.38
C ALA A 50 -1.99 10.37 0.11
N PHE A 51 -2.31 11.66 0.00
CA PHE A 51 -1.74 12.49 -1.04
C PHE A 51 -0.26 12.76 -0.72
N GLY A 52 0.64 12.31 -1.60
CA GLY A 52 2.05 12.65 -1.50
C GLY A 52 2.23 14.17 -1.56
N SER A 53 2.98 14.73 -0.61
CA SER A 53 3.13 16.18 -0.38
C SER A 53 3.84 16.95 -1.52
N ASN A 54 4.05 16.34 -2.69
CA ASN A 54 4.85 16.88 -3.79
C ASN A 54 4.27 16.62 -5.20
N ASN A 55 2.94 16.58 -5.35
CA ASN A 55 2.26 16.55 -6.66
C ASN A 55 2.63 15.34 -7.56
N ALA A 56 3.19 14.27 -6.99
CA ALA A 56 3.81 13.18 -7.75
C ALA A 56 3.16 11.80 -7.53
N GLY A 57 1.86 11.75 -7.23
CA GLY A 57 1.10 10.50 -7.16
C GLY A 57 0.31 10.34 -5.87
N GLY A 58 -0.94 9.88 -6.00
CA GLY A 58 -1.77 9.47 -4.88
C GLY A 58 -1.31 8.10 -4.37
N ARG A 59 -1.06 8.00 -3.06
CA ARG A 59 -0.79 6.72 -2.39
C ARG A 59 -2.01 6.34 -1.57
N ILE A 60 -2.19 5.05 -1.34
CA ILE A 60 -3.25 4.51 -0.50
C ILE A 60 -2.59 3.91 0.72
N ALA A 61 -2.91 4.44 1.90
CA ALA A 61 -2.50 3.87 3.18
C ALA A 61 -3.58 2.89 3.65
N PHE A 62 -3.16 1.70 4.08
CA PHE A 62 -4.06 0.74 4.74
C PHE A 62 -3.74 0.72 6.23
N ILE A 63 -4.73 1.12 7.04
CA ILE A 63 -4.58 1.41 8.45
C ILE A 63 -5.50 0.49 9.25
N CYS A 64 -4.92 -0.28 10.18
CA CYS A 64 -5.71 -0.98 11.18
C CYS A 64 -6.08 0.02 12.29
N PRO A 65 -7.35 0.17 12.68
CA PRO A 65 -7.75 1.11 13.73
C PRO A 65 -7.15 0.78 15.10
N VAL A 66 -6.71 -0.47 15.29
CA VAL A 66 -6.11 -0.96 16.55
C VAL A 66 -4.59 -0.96 16.50
N HIS A 67 -3.99 -1.29 15.35
CA HIS A 67 -2.54 -1.55 15.23
C HIS A 67 -1.81 -0.53 14.34
N GLY A 68 -2.50 0.48 13.79
CA GLY A 68 -1.93 1.52 12.94
C GLY A 68 -1.65 1.10 11.51
N ILE A 69 -0.77 1.84 10.83
CA ILE A 69 -0.45 1.67 9.40
C ILE A 69 0.15 0.28 9.16
N GLN A 70 -0.42 -0.44 8.20
CA GLN A 70 0.04 -1.78 7.79
C GLN A 70 0.74 -1.74 6.44
N SER A 71 0.23 -0.96 5.49
CA SER A 71 0.79 -0.90 4.14
C SER A 71 0.57 0.46 3.47
N LEU A 72 1.42 0.77 2.50
CA LEU A 72 1.31 1.93 1.61
C LEU A 72 1.44 1.43 0.17
N VAL A 73 0.41 1.64 -0.63
CA VAL A 73 0.38 1.24 -2.04
C VAL A 73 0.44 2.49 -2.91
N ASP A 74 1.43 2.56 -3.80
CA ASP A 74 1.48 3.55 -4.89
C ASP A 74 1.10 2.85 -6.20
N PRO A 75 -0.13 3.05 -6.73
CA PRO A 75 -0.59 2.38 -7.94
C PRO A 75 0.19 2.78 -9.20
N PHE A 76 0.96 3.87 -9.14
CA PHE A 76 1.66 4.48 -10.27
C PHE A 76 3.19 4.42 -10.11
N GLU A 77 3.70 3.66 -9.14
CA GLU A 77 5.14 3.55 -8.83
C GLU A 77 6.00 3.24 -10.07
N GLU A 78 5.50 2.40 -10.98
CA GLU A 78 6.23 1.96 -12.17
C GLU A 78 6.30 3.01 -13.30
N GLN A 79 5.56 4.11 -13.17
CA GLN A 79 5.52 5.18 -14.18
C GLN A 79 6.33 6.41 -13.77
N ARG A 80 7.02 6.34 -12.62
CA ARG A 80 7.92 7.39 -12.13
C ARG A 80 9.34 7.19 -12.67
#